data_AF-A0A2V8EXT7-F1
#
_entry.id   AF-A0A2V8EXT7-F1
#
_cell.length_a   1.000
_cell.length_b   1.000
_cell.length_c   1.000
_cell.angle_alpha   90.00
_cell.angle_beta   90.00
_cell.angle_gamma   90.00
#
_symmetry.space_group_name_H-M   'P 1'
#
loop_
_entity.id
_entity.type
_entity.pdbx_description
1 polymer ?
#
loop_
_entity_poly.entity_id
_entity_poly.type
_entity_poly.pdbx_seq_one_letter_code
_entity_poly.pdbx_strand_id
1 'polypeptide(L)'
;MPLDYRASADRFREFIKEAVQTARLADLPALRPLKAAADRFAIAADRAGLRIETLLAGDPPDPAAAAVIDRVLIGTERAFLDSAGIPGRPWYRHLIYAPKATYAPEVLPGVTEALEARDRKQIALQVARLAAALDRAAAILDGSR
;
A
#
# COMPACT_ATOMS: atom_id res chain seq x y z
N MET A 1 15.52 -9.65 -4.63
CA MET A 1 15.41 -8.98 -3.31
C MET A 1 14.37 -9.69 -2.44
N PRO A 2 14.51 -9.83 -1.10
CA PRO A 2 13.49 -10.49 -0.27
C PRO A 2 12.37 -9.50 0.11
N LEU A 3 11.60 -9.03 -0.87
CA LEU A 3 10.39 -8.25 -0.63
C LEU A 3 9.19 -9.21 -0.64
N ASP A 4 8.55 -9.38 0.52
CA ASP A 4 7.37 -10.23 0.68
C ASP A 4 6.10 -9.36 0.76
N TYR A 5 5.41 -9.25 -0.37
CA TYR A 5 4.17 -8.50 -0.46
C TYR A 5 2.95 -9.25 0.11
N ARG A 6 3.02 -10.56 0.36
CA ARG A 6 1.95 -11.30 1.04
C ARG A 6 1.90 -10.90 2.50
N ALA A 7 3.05 -10.96 3.19
CA ALA A 7 3.17 -10.48 4.57
C ALA A 7 2.86 -8.97 4.68
N SER A 8 3.20 -8.18 3.65
CA SER A 8 2.91 -6.74 3.64
C SER A 8 1.41 -6.46 3.47
N ALA A 9 0.71 -7.23 2.66
CA ALA A 9 -0.74 -7.08 2.46
C ALA A 9 -1.52 -7.31 3.77
N ASP A 10 -1.12 -8.28 4.57
CA ASP A 10 -1.72 -8.53 5.89
C ASP A 10 -1.53 -7.34 6.83
N ARG A 11 -0.30 -6.78 6.88
CA ARG A 11 -0.04 -5.55 7.64
C ARG A 11 -0.86 -4.36 7.16
N PHE A 12 -1.03 -4.19 5.85
CA PHE A 12 -1.84 -3.08 5.32
C PHE A 12 -3.30 -3.22 5.72
N ARG A 13 -3.86 -4.44 5.69
CA ARG A 13 -5.21 -4.71 6.17
C ARG A 13 -5.37 -4.40 7.66
N GLU A 14 -4.36 -4.73 8.46
CA GLU A 14 -4.34 -4.41 9.89
C GLU A 14 -4.35 -2.89 10.13
N PHE A 15 -3.48 -2.13 9.48
CA PHE A 15 -3.47 -0.67 9.62
C PHE A 15 -4.81 -0.02 9.20
N ILE A 16 -5.42 -0.54 8.14
CA ILE A 16 -6.73 -0.04 7.69
C ILE A 16 -7.81 -0.37 8.71
N LYS A 17 -7.77 -1.56 9.31
CA LYS A 17 -8.69 -1.96 10.37
C LYS A 17 -8.54 -1.04 11.59
N GLU A 18 -7.32 -0.72 12.01
CA GLU A 18 -7.04 0.21 13.11
C GLU A 18 -7.55 1.63 12.81
N ALA A 19 -7.31 2.13 11.59
CA ALA A 19 -7.84 3.43 11.16
C ALA A 19 -9.38 3.46 11.17
N VAL A 20 -10.03 2.36 10.78
CA VAL A 20 -11.50 2.22 10.85
C VAL A 20 -12.00 2.17 12.30
N GLN A 21 -11.27 1.54 13.21
CA GLN A 21 -11.65 1.43 14.62
C GLN A 21 -11.53 2.76 15.38
N THR A 22 -10.60 3.62 14.98
CA THR A 22 -10.39 4.94 15.59
C THR A 22 -11.24 6.05 14.95
N ALA A 23 -11.83 5.78 13.78
CA ALA A 23 -12.68 6.73 13.08
C ALA A 23 -14.06 6.91 13.73
N ARG A 24 -14.62 8.11 13.59
CA ARG A 24 -16.01 8.39 14.01
C ARG A 24 -16.98 7.68 13.08
N LEU A 25 -18.14 7.28 13.61
CA LEU A 25 -19.22 6.63 12.84
C LEU A 25 -19.58 7.38 11.55
N ALA A 26 -19.60 8.71 11.61
CA ALA A 26 -19.94 9.56 10.47
C ALA A 26 -18.88 9.56 9.35
N ASP A 27 -17.64 9.17 9.64
CA ASP A 27 -16.52 9.19 8.69
C ASP A 27 -16.29 7.79 8.08
N LEU A 28 -16.87 6.73 8.65
CA LEU A 28 -16.76 5.34 8.16
C LEU A 28 -17.13 5.14 6.68
N PRO A 29 -18.16 5.79 6.11
CA PRO A 29 -18.46 5.63 4.69
C PRO A 29 -17.30 6.03 3.77
N ALA A 30 -16.51 7.05 4.18
CA ALA A 30 -15.39 7.54 3.39
C ALA A 30 -14.21 6.55 3.38
N LEU A 31 -14.09 5.68 4.40
CA LEU A 31 -13.00 4.68 4.50
C LEU A 31 -13.28 3.40 3.72
N ARG A 32 -14.52 3.13 3.29
CA ARG A 32 -14.90 1.89 2.60
C ARG A 32 -14.06 1.56 1.36
N PRO A 33 -13.72 2.52 0.47
CA PRO A 33 -12.91 2.23 -0.71
C PRO A 33 -11.52 1.66 -0.35
N LEU A 34 -10.97 2.07 0.79
CA LEU A 34 -9.65 1.66 1.22
C LEU A 34 -9.59 0.16 1.55
N LYS A 35 -10.61 -0.36 2.26
CA LYS A 35 -10.72 -1.80 2.53
C LYS A 35 -10.79 -2.61 1.23
N ALA A 36 -11.61 -2.17 0.28
CA ALA A 36 -11.76 -2.87 -1.00
C ALA A 36 -10.45 -2.88 -1.82
N ALA A 37 -9.72 -1.77 -1.84
CA ALA A 37 -8.43 -1.69 -2.51
C ALA A 37 -7.37 -2.59 -1.85
N ALA A 38 -7.32 -2.63 -0.52
CA ALA A 38 -6.42 -3.52 0.20
C ALA A 38 -6.74 -5.01 -0.02
N ASP A 39 -8.02 -5.36 -0.11
CA ASP A 39 -8.43 -6.72 -0.45
C ASP A 39 -7.99 -7.12 -1.87
N ARG A 40 -8.11 -6.20 -2.85
CA ARG A 40 -7.58 -6.44 -4.21
C ARG A 40 -6.06 -6.59 -4.22
N PHE A 41 -5.35 -5.72 -3.49
CA PHE A 41 -3.90 -5.81 -3.36
C PHE A 41 -3.45 -7.13 -2.75
N ALA A 42 -4.09 -7.59 -1.67
CA ALA A 42 -3.77 -8.86 -1.03
C ALA A 42 -3.97 -10.06 -1.98
N ILE A 43 -5.07 -10.08 -2.73
CA ILE A 43 -5.32 -11.11 -3.74
C ILE A 43 -4.22 -11.11 -4.81
N ALA A 44 -3.81 -9.94 -5.30
CA ALA A 44 -2.73 -9.82 -6.28
C ALA A 44 -1.37 -10.27 -5.69
N ALA A 45 -1.10 -9.92 -4.43
CA ALA A 45 0.11 -10.33 -3.71
C ALA A 45 0.20 -11.85 -3.54
N ASP A 46 -0.89 -12.52 -3.17
CA ASP A 46 -0.94 -13.98 -3.07
C ASP A 46 -0.66 -14.65 -4.42
N ARG A 47 -1.33 -14.18 -5.50
CA ARG A 47 -1.08 -14.70 -6.85
C ARG A 47 0.35 -14.44 -7.33
N ALA A 48 0.91 -13.28 -7.00
CA ALA A 48 2.30 -12.95 -7.35
C ALA A 48 3.28 -13.85 -6.58
N GLY A 49 3.07 -14.08 -5.29
CA GLY A 49 3.91 -14.97 -4.49
C GLY A 49 3.97 -16.39 -5.06
N LEU A 50 2.81 -16.99 -5.39
CA LEU A 50 2.76 -18.33 -6.01
C LEU A 50 3.51 -18.38 -7.35
N ARG A 51 3.38 -17.34 -8.18
CA ARG A 51 4.11 -17.25 -9.46
C ARG A 51 5.62 -17.12 -9.24
N ILE A 52 6.04 -16.30 -8.29
CA ILE A 52 7.45 -16.10 -7.93
C ILE A 52 8.07 -17.40 -7.42
N GLU A 53 7.40 -18.11 -6.51
CA GLU A 53 7.83 -19.42 -6.00
C GLU A 53 8.03 -20.42 -7.16
N THR A 54 7.09 -20.46 -8.12
CA THR A 54 7.19 -21.33 -9.29
C THR A 54 8.36 -20.96 -10.19
N LEU A 55 8.57 -19.68 -10.48
CA LEU A 55 9.64 -19.18 -11.36
C LEU A 55 11.03 -19.36 -10.75
N LEU A 56 11.13 -19.37 -9.42
CA LEU A 56 12.40 -19.51 -8.69
C LEU A 56 12.67 -20.94 -8.21
N ALA A 57 11.84 -21.93 -8.58
CA ALA A 57 11.98 -23.31 -8.11
C ALA A 57 13.21 -24.04 -8.68
N GLY A 58 13.89 -23.49 -9.69
CA GLY A 58 15.14 -24.05 -10.24
C GLY A 58 16.37 -23.70 -9.39
N ASP A 59 17.38 -24.58 -9.42
CA ASP A 59 18.68 -24.35 -8.77
C ASP A 59 19.84 -24.47 -9.79
N PRO A 60 20.46 -23.36 -10.24
CA PRO A 60 20.10 -21.98 -9.94
C PRO A 60 18.83 -21.52 -10.68
N PRO A 61 18.12 -20.51 -10.18
CA PRO A 61 16.96 -19.93 -10.87
C PRO A 61 17.37 -19.23 -12.17
N ASP A 62 16.46 -19.20 -13.15
CA ASP A 62 16.68 -18.51 -14.43
C ASP A 62 16.97 -17.00 -14.20
N PRO A 63 18.15 -16.49 -14.62
CA PRO A 63 18.50 -15.09 -14.47
C PRO A 63 17.49 -14.13 -15.11
N ALA A 64 16.86 -14.51 -16.22
CA ALA A 64 15.87 -13.68 -16.89
C ALA A 64 14.58 -13.57 -16.05
N ALA A 65 14.11 -14.68 -15.49
CA ALA A 65 12.98 -14.72 -14.58
C ALA A 65 13.26 -13.88 -13.31
N ALA A 66 14.45 -14.04 -12.71
CA ALA A 66 14.87 -13.26 -11.55
C ALA A 66 14.84 -11.75 -11.82
N ALA A 67 15.35 -11.31 -12.98
CA ALA A 67 15.34 -9.90 -13.37
C ALA A 67 13.93 -9.34 -13.65
N VAL A 68 12.98 -10.17 -14.08
CA VAL A 68 11.57 -9.78 -14.19
C VAL A 68 10.96 -9.61 -12.81
N ILE A 69 11.19 -10.55 -11.90
CA ILE A 69 10.67 -10.52 -10.52
C ILE A 69 11.18 -9.28 -9.79
N ASP A 70 12.48 -8.98 -9.83
CA ASP A 70 13.02 -7.79 -9.18
C ASP A 70 12.39 -6.49 -9.71
N ARG A 71 12.13 -6.40 -11.02
CA ARG A 71 11.44 -5.25 -11.62
C ARG A 71 10.00 -5.11 -11.12
N VAL A 72 9.27 -6.21 -11.02
CA VAL A 72 7.90 -6.22 -10.46
C VAL A 72 7.94 -5.76 -9.01
N LEU A 73 8.81 -6.32 -8.17
CA LEU A 73 8.89 -5.98 -6.75
C LEU A 73 9.27 -4.51 -6.54
N ILE A 74 10.28 -4.00 -7.24
CA ILE A 74 10.68 -2.58 -7.18
C ILE A 74 9.55 -1.67 -7.69
N GLY A 75 8.85 -2.08 -8.76
CA GLY A 75 7.71 -1.34 -9.30
C GLY A 75 6.57 -1.23 -8.31
N THR A 76 6.26 -2.32 -7.60
CA THR A 76 5.22 -2.37 -6.56
C THR A 76 5.52 -1.38 -5.45
N GLU A 77 6.76 -1.34 -4.94
CA GLU A 77 7.13 -0.37 -3.89
C GLU A 77 6.96 1.07 -4.35
N ARG A 78 7.41 1.36 -5.58
CA ARG A 78 7.29 2.71 -6.16
C ARG A 78 5.85 3.14 -6.38
N ALA A 79 4.91 2.20 -6.53
CA ALA A 79 3.49 2.52 -6.72
C ALA A 79 2.85 3.19 -5.49
N PHE A 80 3.42 2.97 -4.29
CA PHE A 80 3.01 3.63 -3.05
C PHE A 80 3.53 5.06 -2.90
N LEU A 81 4.35 5.54 -3.83
CA LEU A 81 4.78 6.92 -3.88
C LEU A 81 3.74 7.79 -4.60
N ASP A 82 3.51 8.98 -4.05
CA ASP A 82 2.67 10.00 -4.66
C ASP A 82 3.43 11.34 -4.73
N SER A 83 3.43 11.96 -5.92
CA SER A 83 4.20 13.18 -6.18
C SER A 83 3.73 14.38 -5.37
N ALA A 84 2.45 14.43 -5.01
CA ALA A 84 1.91 15.50 -4.15
C ALA A 84 2.30 15.31 -2.67
N GLY A 85 2.79 14.13 -2.28
CA GLY A 85 3.21 13.83 -0.91
C GLY A 85 2.10 13.92 0.13
N ILE A 86 2.49 13.92 1.40
CA ILE A 86 1.56 14.07 2.53
C ILE A 86 1.26 15.57 2.74
N PRO A 87 -0.01 15.96 2.98
CA PRO A 87 -0.38 17.35 3.29
C PRO A 87 0.51 17.96 4.37
N GLY A 88 0.95 19.21 4.18
CA GLY A 88 1.84 19.91 5.12
C GLY A 88 3.29 19.45 5.12
N ARG A 89 3.61 18.27 4.56
CA ARG A 89 4.96 17.70 4.50
C ARG A 89 5.23 16.97 3.17
N PRO A 90 5.21 17.70 2.03
CA PRO A 90 5.19 17.12 0.68
C PRO A 90 6.46 16.36 0.27
N TRP A 91 7.56 16.49 1.03
CA TRP A 91 8.77 15.70 0.82
C TRP A 91 8.61 14.23 1.25
N TYR A 92 7.67 13.92 2.13
CA TYR A 92 7.29 12.54 2.43
C TYR A 92 6.23 12.07 1.42
N ARG A 93 6.65 11.15 0.54
CA ARG A 93 5.84 10.71 -0.60
C ARG A 93 5.25 9.32 -0.44
N HIS A 94 5.72 8.54 0.53
CA HIS A 94 5.25 7.18 0.74
C HIS A 94 3.90 7.19 1.48
N LEU A 95 2.86 6.68 0.83
CA LEU A 95 1.49 6.79 1.35
C LEU A 95 1.15 5.80 2.47
N ILE A 96 1.98 4.75 2.67
CA ILE A 96 1.77 3.77 3.74
C ILE A 96 2.54 4.15 5.02
N TYR A 97 3.70 4.78 4.89
CA TYR A 97 4.64 4.95 5.99
C TYR A 97 5.29 6.33 5.93
N ALA A 98 5.31 7.01 7.07
CA ALA A 98 6.12 8.21 7.25
C ALA A 98 6.52 8.37 8.73
N PRO A 99 7.63 9.06 9.03
CA PRO A 99 7.96 9.38 10.42
C PRO A 99 7.00 10.44 10.98
N LYS A 100 6.59 10.34 12.25
CA LYS A 100 6.07 11.50 13.00
C LYS A 100 7.21 12.43 13.42
N ALA A 101 6.89 13.68 13.74
CA ALA A 101 7.84 14.63 14.34
C ALA A 101 8.45 14.09 15.66
N THR A 102 7.74 13.18 16.35
CA THR A 102 8.17 12.51 17.57
C THR A 102 9.03 11.27 17.34
N TYR A 103 9.41 10.97 16.09
CA TYR A 103 10.09 9.73 15.67
C TYR A 103 9.29 8.43 15.84
N ALA A 104 8.05 8.49 16.31
CA ALA A 104 7.15 7.34 16.22
C ALA A 104 6.83 7.04 14.74
N PRO A 105 6.80 5.76 14.32
CA PRO A 105 6.34 5.41 12.98
C PRO A 105 4.86 5.76 12.84
N GLU A 106 4.50 6.43 11.75
CA GLU A 106 3.10 6.64 11.37
C GLU A 106 2.74 5.77 10.17
N VAL A 107 1.62 5.07 10.32
CA VAL A 107 1.01 4.28 9.27
C VAL A 107 -0.14 5.06 8.64
N LEU A 108 -0.27 4.92 7.33
CA LEU A 108 -1.30 5.60 6.51
C LEU A 108 -1.38 7.11 6.79
N PRO A 109 -0.24 7.83 6.82
CA PRO A 109 -0.14 9.16 7.42
C PRO A 109 -1.18 10.17 6.94
N GLY A 110 -1.44 10.24 5.63
CA GLY A 110 -2.47 11.14 5.11
C GLY A 110 -3.88 10.83 5.64
N VAL A 111 -4.23 9.55 5.79
CA VAL A 111 -5.54 9.14 6.32
C VAL A 111 -5.60 9.39 7.82
N THR A 112 -4.56 9.00 8.56
CA THR A 112 -4.46 9.15 10.02
C THR A 112 -4.51 10.62 10.42
N GLU A 113 -3.69 11.49 9.80
CA GLU A 113 -3.70 12.93 10.08
C GLU A 113 -5.04 13.59 9.74
N ALA A 114 -5.69 13.19 8.64
CA ALA A 114 -7.00 13.72 8.26
C ALA A 114 -8.12 13.30 9.24
N LEU A 115 -8.05 12.07 9.77
CA LEU A 115 -8.95 11.58 10.82
C LEU A 115 -8.72 12.35 12.13
N GLU A 116 -7.47 12.54 12.55
CA GLU A 116 -7.09 13.32 13.73
C GLU A 116 -7.58 14.78 13.62
N ALA A 117 -7.40 15.41 12.46
CA ALA A 117 -7.86 16.77 12.16
C ALA A 117 -9.38 16.89 11.96
N ARG A 118 -10.10 15.76 11.86
CA ARG A 118 -11.56 15.69 11.62
C ARG A 118 -12.00 16.37 10.32
N ASP A 119 -11.10 16.49 9.35
CA ASP A 119 -11.37 17.10 8.05
C ASP A 119 -11.93 16.05 7.07
N ARG A 120 -13.25 16.04 6.92
CA ARG A 120 -13.94 15.09 6.03
C ARG A 120 -13.51 15.18 4.58
N LYS A 121 -13.17 16.37 4.08
CA LYS A 121 -12.73 16.53 2.69
C LYS A 121 -11.36 15.91 2.51
N GLN A 122 -10.46 16.12 3.48
CA GLN A 122 -9.15 15.49 3.46
C GLN A 122 -9.23 13.97 3.65
N ILE A 123 -10.10 13.46 4.53
CA ILE A 123 -10.28 12.01 4.70
C ILE A 123 -10.64 11.37 3.36
N ALA A 124 -11.65 11.90 2.66
CA ALA A 124 -12.06 11.37 1.36
C ALA A 124 -10.94 11.44 0.31
N LEU A 125 -10.21 12.55 0.26
CA LEU A 125 -9.10 12.73 -0.67
C LEU A 125 -7.94 11.76 -0.41
N GLN A 126 -7.50 11.63 0.84
CA GLN A 126 -6.37 10.77 1.20
C GLN A 126 -6.74 9.29 1.05
N VAL A 127 -7.98 8.91 1.36
CA VAL A 127 -8.49 7.56 1.06
C VAL A 127 -8.43 7.27 -0.43
N ALA A 128 -8.90 8.20 -1.29
CA ALA A 128 -8.89 7.99 -2.73
C ALA A 128 -7.47 7.82 -3.27
N ARG A 129 -6.51 8.64 -2.81
CA ARG A 129 -5.10 8.55 -3.20
C ARG A 129 -4.47 7.22 -2.79
N LEU A 130 -4.68 6.81 -1.53
CA LEU A 130 -4.14 5.56 -1.01
C LEU A 130 -4.78 4.33 -1.68
N ALA A 131 -6.10 4.34 -1.88
CA ALA A 131 -6.80 3.28 -2.62
C ALA A 131 -6.26 3.15 -4.05
N ALA A 132 -6.07 4.27 -4.76
CA ALA A 132 -5.48 4.28 -6.08
C ALA A 132 -4.02 3.75 -6.08
N ALA A 133 -3.25 4.00 -5.03
CA ALA A 133 -1.90 3.46 -4.89
C ALA A 133 -1.89 1.94 -4.70
N LEU A 134 -2.77 1.42 -3.85
CA LEU A 134 -2.97 -0.02 -3.66
C LEU A 134 -3.41 -0.70 -4.97
N ASP A 135 -4.32 -0.09 -5.71
CA ASP A 135 -4.78 -0.62 -7.00
C ASP A 135 -3.66 -0.59 -8.06
N ARG A 136 -2.82 0.46 -8.10
CA ARG A 136 -1.63 0.48 -8.98
C ARG A 136 -0.63 -0.62 -8.60
N ALA A 137 -0.37 -0.79 -7.30
CA ALA A 137 0.54 -1.82 -6.81
C ALA A 137 0.02 -3.23 -7.15
N ALA A 138 -1.29 -3.46 -6.99
CA ALA A 138 -1.94 -4.71 -7.38
C ALA A 138 -1.79 -5.01 -8.88
N ALA A 139 -1.98 -4.00 -9.73
CA ALA A 139 -1.83 -4.14 -11.18
C ALA A 139 -0.40 -4.51 -11.60
N ILE A 140 0.62 -3.94 -10.93
CA ILE A 140 2.03 -4.29 -11.17
C ILE A 140 2.31 -5.72 -10.73
N LEU A 141 1.81 -6.12 -9.55
CA LEU A 141 1.95 -7.50 -9.06
C LEU A 141 1.29 -8.49 -10.01
N ASP A 142 0.10 -8.19 -10.53
CA ASP A 142 -0.59 -9.05 -11.51
C ASP A 142 0.16 -9.13 -12.87
N GLY A 143 1.07 -8.20 -13.18
CA GLY A 143 1.78 -8.13 -14.46
C GLY A 143 0.96 -7.45 -15.56
N SER A 144 -0.03 -6.64 -15.17
CA SER A 144 -0.98 -5.96 -16.06
C SER A 144 -0.44 -4.62 -16.60
N ARG A 145 0.83 -4.29 -16.36
CA ARG A 145 1.43 -3.00 -16.72
C ARG A 145 2.94 -3.07 -16.90
#